data_AF-A0A8J7BQ84-F1
#
_entry.id   AF-A0A8J7BQ84-F1
#
_cell.length_a   1.000
_cell.length_b   1.000
_cell.length_c   1.000
_cell.angle_alpha   90.00
_cell.angle_beta   90.00
_cell.angle_gamma   90.00
#
_symmetry.space_group_name_H-M   'P 1'
#
loop_
_entity.id
_entity.type
_entity.pdbx_description
1 polymer ?
#
loop_
_entity_poly.entity_id
_entity_poly.type
_entity_poly.pdbx_seq_one_letter_code
_entity_poly.pdbx_strand_id
1 'polypeptide(L)'
;MHLKPIDEAVNTQSFQVGLGFPNLGKPGALGVLTFVVPIDIVKGRKYFVAGGGDGGTMLELETSYYYPLTDNLAIAPAFHVISNPNNFDRNPGIYVGNLRAQFNF
;
A
#
# COMPACT_ATOMS: atom_id res chain seq x y z
N MET A 1 -31.11 17.39 32.33
CA MET A 1 -30.63 17.47 30.93
C MET A 1 -29.46 16.51 30.80
N HIS A 2 -29.67 15.35 30.17
CA HIS A 2 -28.64 14.31 30.04
C HIS A 2 -27.86 14.60 28.74
N LEU A 3 -26.71 15.27 28.85
CA LEU A 3 -25.86 15.52 27.68
C LEU A 3 -25.19 14.20 27.31
N LYS A 4 -25.55 13.65 26.15
CA LYS A 4 -24.75 12.57 25.55
C LYS A 4 -23.36 13.14 25.25
N PRO A 5 -22.26 12.47 25.66
CA PRO A 5 -20.93 12.87 25.22
C PRO A 5 -20.94 12.98 23.71
N ILE A 6 -20.40 14.06 23.18
CA ILE A 6 -20.22 14.21 21.75
C ILE A 6 -19.19 13.14 21.37
N ASP A 7 -19.60 12.16 20.57
CA ASP A 7 -18.76 11.02 20.19
C ASP A 7 -17.79 11.48 19.08
N GLU A 8 -16.82 12.30 19.51
CA GLU A 8 -15.87 13.10 18.73
C GLU A 8 -14.67 12.25 18.22
N ALA A 9 -14.97 11.07 17.68
CA ALA A 9 -13.95 10.15 17.21
C ALA A 9 -13.72 10.27 15.69
N VAL A 10 -12.44 10.22 15.30
CA VAL A 10 -12.04 9.83 13.95
C VAL A 10 -11.70 8.35 14.00
N ASN A 11 -12.46 7.56 13.23
CA ASN A 11 -12.17 6.14 13.10
C ASN A 11 -11.40 5.95 11.81
N THR A 12 -10.27 5.26 11.93
CA THR A 12 -9.44 4.87 10.80
C THR A 12 -9.36 3.36 10.71
N GLN A 13 -9.07 2.88 9.51
CA GLN A 13 -8.74 1.48 9.27
C GLN A 13 -7.54 1.40 8.33
N SER A 14 -6.83 0.30 8.39
CA SER A 14 -5.88 -0.10 7.37
C SER A 14 -5.89 -1.62 7.29
N PHE A 15 -5.66 -2.16 6.10
CA PHE A 15 -5.43 -3.58 5.96
C PHE A 15 -4.53 -3.87 4.77
N GLN A 16 -3.87 -5.02 4.85
CA GLN A 16 -3.01 -5.51 3.79
C GLN A 16 -3.11 -7.02 3.74
N VAL A 17 -3.14 -7.54 2.52
CA VAL A 17 -3.01 -8.97 2.23
C VAL A 17 -1.96 -9.17 1.16
N GLY A 18 -1.21 -10.25 1.25
CA GLY A 18 -0.16 -10.54 0.30
C GLY A 18 -0.01 -12.03 0.04
N LEU A 19 0.47 -12.35 -1.16
CA LEU A 19 0.83 -13.69 -1.60
C LEU A 19 2.31 -13.70 -1.94
N GLY A 20 3.03 -14.68 -1.38
CA GLY A 20 4.43 -14.95 -1.67
C GLY A 20 4.59 -16.21 -2.50
N PHE A 21 5.43 -16.15 -3.52
CA PHE A 21 5.74 -17.23 -4.45
C PHE A 21 7.22 -17.57 -4.35
N PRO A 22 7.62 -18.39 -3.38
CA PRO A 22 9.02 -18.78 -3.21
C PRO A 22 9.48 -19.65 -4.36
N ASN A 23 10.74 -19.46 -4.78
CA ASN A 23 11.40 -20.17 -5.87
C ASN A 23 10.65 -20.08 -7.21
N LEU A 24 9.89 -18.98 -7.44
CA LEU A 24 9.17 -18.78 -8.70
C LEU A 24 10.18 -18.61 -9.84
N GLY A 25 10.23 -19.58 -10.76
CA GLY A 25 11.10 -19.55 -11.95
C GLY A 25 12.59 -19.85 -11.70
N LYS A 26 13.13 -19.61 -10.50
CA LYS A 26 14.52 -19.93 -10.12
C LYS A 26 14.64 -20.18 -8.61
N PRO A 27 15.48 -21.12 -8.16
CA PRO A 27 15.83 -21.25 -6.74
C PRO A 27 16.35 -19.93 -6.15
N GLY A 28 15.84 -19.56 -4.98
CA GLY A 28 16.17 -18.31 -4.29
C GLY A 28 15.44 -17.06 -4.81
N ALA A 29 14.70 -17.16 -5.93
CA ALA A 29 13.82 -16.08 -6.36
C ALA A 29 12.54 -16.02 -5.52
N LEU A 30 11.94 -14.84 -5.40
CA LEU A 30 10.69 -14.64 -4.68
C LEU A 30 9.82 -13.62 -5.41
N GLY A 31 8.66 -14.07 -5.88
CA GLY A 31 7.59 -13.17 -6.31
C GLY A 31 6.70 -12.80 -5.14
N VAL A 32 6.27 -11.54 -5.08
CA VAL A 32 5.30 -11.05 -4.10
C VAL A 32 4.24 -10.23 -4.81
N LEU A 33 2.99 -10.48 -4.47
CA LEU A 33 1.83 -9.67 -4.85
C LEU A 33 1.15 -9.19 -3.57
N THR A 34 0.97 -7.89 -3.41
CA THR A 34 0.29 -7.28 -2.25
C THR A 34 -0.89 -6.46 -2.71
N PHE A 35 -1.93 -6.48 -1.89
CA PHE A 35 -3.05 -5.56 -1.96
C PHE A 35 -3.15 -4.83 -0.62
N VAL A 36 -3.21 -3.51 -0.67
CA VAL A 36 -3.16 -2.64 0.49
C VAL A 36 -4.31 -1.64 0.42
N VAL A 37 -5.00 -1.49 1.54
CA VAL A 37 -5.76 -0.29 1.85
C VAL A 37 -4.98 0.42 2.95
N PRO A 38 -4.24 1.49 2.62
CA PRO A 38 -3.55 2.31 3.61
C PRO A 38 -4.59 3.00 4.52
N ILE A 39 -4.15 3.96 5.32
CA ILE A 39 -5.03 4.64 6.28
C ILE A 39 -6.29 5.18 5.56
N ASP A 40 -7.45 4.66 5.95
CA ASP A 40 -8.75 5.04 5.43
C ASP A 40 -9.65 5.58 6.54
N ILE A 41 -10.34 6.69 6.28
CA ILE A 41 -11.13 7.41 7.27
C ILE A 41 -12.60 6.99 7.17
N VAL A 42 -13.01 6.05 8.01
CA VAL A 42 -14.38 5.48 7.98
C VAL A 42 -15.41 6.31 8.76
N LYS A 43 -14.98 7.11 9.76
CA LYS A 43 -15.85 8.05 10.51
C LYS A 43 -15.07 9.30 10.89
N GLY A 44 -15.75 10.45 10.95
CA GLY A 44 -15.16 11.69 11.48
C GLY A 44 -14.51 12.62 10.44
N ARG A 45 -14.80 12.45 9.14
CA ARG A 45 -14.26 13.30 8.05
C ARG A 45 -14.47 14.81 8.21
N LYS A 46 -15.47 15.23 8.98
CA LYS A 46 -15.74 16.64 9.31
C LYS A 46 -14.65 17.29 10.17
N TYR A 47 -13.80 16.51 10.82
CA TYR A 47 -12.70 17.01 11.65
C TYR A 47 -11.44 17.18 10.80
N PHE A 48 -10.72 18.29 10.97
CA PHE A 48 -9.49 18.56 10.20
C PHE A 48 -8.44 17.45 10.29
N VAL A 49 -8.37 16.74 11.42
CA VAL A 49 -7.46 15.61 11.62
C VAL A 49 -7.72 14.43 10.67
N ALA A 50 -8.89 14.39 10.02
CA ALA A 50 -9.21 13.41 8.97
C ALA A 50 -8.56 13.69 7.61
N GLY A 51 -7.75 14.76 7.48
CA GLY A 51 -6.95 15.02 6.27
C GLY A 51 -7.71 15.64 5.10
N GLY A 52 -8.99 15.98 5.26
CA GLY A 52 -9.76 16.75 4.28
C GLY A 52 -10.11 16.02 2.98
N GLY A 53 -9.92 14.70 2.92
CA GLY A 53 -10.33 13.84 1.81
C GLY A 53 -11.83 13.91 1.54
N ASP A 54 -12.24 13.74 0.28
CA ASP A 54 -13.67 13.60 -0.08
C ASP A 54 -14.26 12.24 0.34
N GLY A 55 -13.40 11.36 0.88
CA GLY A 55 -13.73 10.06 1.44
C GLY A 55 -13.67 8.93 0.43
N GLY A 56 -12.92 9.11 -0.64
CA GLY A 56 -12.48 8.00 -1.47
C GLY A 56 -11.57 7.05 -0.69
N THR A 57 -11.58 5.78 -1.06
CA THR A 57 -10.67 4.78 -0.48
C THR A 57 -9.45 4.64 -1.38
N MET A 58 -8.28 4.95 -0.85
CA MET A 58 -7.02 4.68 -1.53
C MET A 58 -6.79 3.17 -1.58
N LEU A 59 -6.48 2.63 -2.76
CA LEU A 59 -6.13 1.22 -2.94
C LEU A 59 -4.75 1.14 -3.57
N GLU A 60 -3.91 0.23 -3.09
CA GLU A 60 -2.62 -0.05 -3.68
C GLU A 60 -2.50 -1.53 -4.05
N LEU A 61 -2.12 -1.79 -5.29
CA LEU A 61 -1.71 -3.11 -5.76
C LEU A 61 -0.21 -3.05 -6.03
N GLU A 62 0.57 -3.90 -5.39
CA GLU A 62 2.01 -3.94 -5.59
C GLU A 62 2.46 -5.33 -6.02
N THR A 63 3.44 -5.35 -6.91
CA THR A 63 4.14 -6.57 -7.30
C THR A 63 5.62 -6.33 -7.16
N SER A 64 6.34 -7.31 -6.63
CA SER A 64 7.79 -7.27 -6.60
C SER A 64 8.36 -8.65 -6.90
N TYR A 65 9.56 -8.67 -7.47
CA TYR A 65 10.23 -9.92 -7.79
C TYR A 65 11.70 -9.84 -7.42
N TYR A 66 12.09 -10.52 -6.35
CA TYR A 66 13.49 -10.70 -6.00
C TYR A 66 14.09 -11.78 -6.91
N TYR A 67 15.13 -11.42 -7.64
CA TYR A 67 15.83 -12.32 -8.56
C TYR A 67 17.33 -12.35 -8.29
N PRO A 68 17.87 -13.44 -7.70
CA PRO A 68 19.30 -13.59 -7.51
C PRO A 68 19.98 -13.84 -8.87
N LEU A 69 20.83 -12.91 -9.30
CA LEU A 69 21.64 -13.06 -10.51
C LEU A 69 22.86 -13.94 -10.24
N THR A 70 23.53 -13.71 -9.11
CA THR A 70 24.66 -14.47 -8.59
C THR A 70 24.58 -14.56 -7.06
N ASP A 71 25.54 -15.24 -6.42
CA ASP A 71 25.60 -15.34 -4.95
C ASP A 71 25.80 -13.96 -4.26
N ASN A 72 26.30 -12.97 -5.00
CA ASN A 72 26.63 -11.64 -4.48
C ASN A 72 25.78 -10.51 -5.07
N LEU A 73 24.90 -10.79 -6.03
CA LEU A 73 24.10 -9.78 -6.72
C LEU A 73 22.67 -10.27 -6.96
N ALA A 74 21.70 -9.46 -6.57
CA ALA A 74 20.30 -9.64 -6.91
C ALA A 74 19.70 -8.36 -7.50
N ILE A 75 18.71 -8.52 -8.37
CA ILE A 75 17.82 -7.44 -8.81
C ILE A 75 16.44 -7.66 -8.25
N ALA A 76 15.75 -6.57 -7.95
CA ALA A 76 14.42 -6.56 -7.40
C ALA A 76 13.58 -5.48 -8.09
N PRO A 77 13.02 -5.74 -9.29
CA PRO A 77 11.98 -4.91 -9.85
C PRO A 77 10.73 -4.90 -8.95
N ALA A 78 10.06 -3.76 -8.91
CA ALA A 78 8.75 -3.60 -8.30
C ALA A 78 7.86 -2.69 -9.14
N PHE A 79 6.56 -2.92 -9.05
CA PHE A 79 5.53 -2.12 -9.71
C PHE A 79 4.36 -1.88 -8.76
N HIS A 80 3.89 -0.64 -8.72
CA HIS A 80 2.80 -0.19 -7.85
C HIS A 80 1.72 0.47 -8.69
N VAL A 81 0.47 0.12 -8.42
CA VAL A 81 -0.73 0.78 -8.93
C VAL A 81 -1.49 1.35 -7.75
N ILE A 82 -1.68 2.66 -7.74
CA ILE A 82 -2.32 3.38 -6.63
C ILE A 82 -3.54 4.09 -7.17
N SER A 83 -4.73 3.76 -6.65
CA SER A 83 -5.97 4.48 -6.96
C SER A 83 -6.29 5.49 -5.86
N ASN A 84 -6.98 6.57 -6.24
CA ASN A 84 -7.55 7.55 -5.29
C ASN A 84 -6.53 8.07 -4.26
N PRO A 85 -5.32 8.50 -4.69
CA PRO A 85 -4.27 8.89 -3.75
C PRO A 85 -4.75 10.01 -2.83
N ASN A 86 -4.36 9.93 -1.57
CA ASN A 86 -4.83 10.80 -0.48
C ASN A 86 -6.33 10.72 -0.18
N ASN A 87 -6.99 9.61 -0.56
CA ASN A 87 -8.41 9.36 -0.26
C ASN A 87 -9.35 10.36 -0.96
N PHE A 88 -9.01 10.72 -2.20
CA PHE A 88 -9.82 11.55 -3.08
C PHE A 88 -10.32 10.75 -4.28
N ASP A 89 -11.64 10.64 -4.45
CA ASP A 89 -12.28 9.84 -5.50
C ASP A 89 -11.92 10.29 -6.91
N ARG A 90 -11.61 11.58 -7.07
CA ARG A 90 -11.31 12.21 -8.38
C ARG A 90 -9.83 12.29 -8.69
N ASN A 91 -8.95 11.93 -7.75
CA ASN A 91 -7.52 11.98 -8.02
C ASN A 91 -7.15 10.88 -9.02
N PRO A 92 -6.36 11.21 -10.05
CA PRO A 92 -5.92 10.22 -11.03
C PRO A 92 -5.03 9.17 -10.36
N GLY A 93 -5.12 7.94 -10.85
CA GLY A 93 -4.27 6.85 -10.38
C GLY A 93 -2.79 7.10 -10.66
N ILE A 94 -1.92 6.61 -9.77
CA ILE A 94 -0.47 6.69 -9.88
C ILE A 94 0.07 5.31 -10.23
N TYR A 95 1.02 5.27 -11.15
CA TYR A 95 1.73 4.06 -11.56
C TYR A 95 3.22 4.27 -11.33
N VAL A 96 3.85 3.37 -10.59
CA VAL A 96 5.27 3.46 -10.26
C VAL A 96 5.95 2.17 -10.64
N GLY A 97 7.05 2.26 -11.39
CA GLY A 97 7.97 1.17 -11.62
C GLY A 97 9.35 1.53 -11.08
N ASN A 98 9.96 0.62 -10.33
CA ASN A 98 11.32 0.79 -9.82
C ASN A 98 12.15 -0.48 -9.98
N LEU A 99 13.46 -0.31 -10.02
CA LEU A 99 14.43 -1.39 -10.07
C LEU A 99 15.48 -1.18 -8.99
N ARG A 100 15.62 -2.15 -8.08
CA ARG A 100 16.64 -2.14 -7.02
C ARG A 100 17.68 -3.21 -7.30
N ALA A 101 18.96 -2.86 -7.28
CA ALA A 101 20.07 -3.82 -7.22
C ALA A 101 20.52 -3.98 -5.76
N GLN A 102 20.83 -5.21 -5.34
CA GLN A 102 21.29 -5.55 -4.00
C GLN A 102 22.60 -6.33 -4.11
N PHE A 103 23.62 -5.89 -3.37
CA PHE A 103 24.95 -6.48 -3.37
C PHE A 103 25.28 -7.03 -1.98
N ASN A 104 25.85 -8.24 -1.93
CA ASN A 104 26.37 -8.85 -0.71
C ASN A 104 27.89 -9.04 -0.85
N PHE A 105 28.66 -8.50 0.09
CA PHE A 105 30.12 -8.48 0.10
C PHE A 105 30.70 -9.35 1.21
#